data_AF-A0AB33XFN9-F1
#
_entry.id   AF-A0AB33XFN9-F1
#
_cell.length_a   1.000
_cell.length_b   1.000
_cell.length_c   1.000
_cell.angle_alpha   90.00
_cell.angle_beta   90.00
_cell.angle_gamma   90.00
#
_symmetry.space_group_name_H-M   'P 1'
#
loop_
_entity.id
_entity.type
_entity.pdbx_description
1 polymer ?
#
loop_
_entity_poly.entity_id
_entity_poly.type
_entity_poly.pdbx_seq_one_letter_code
_entity_poly.pdbx_strand_id
1 'polypeptide(L)'
;MFFDGKGAAATAIIITALAHAKDLNKHSDAEWLALIENREEGVAAFDTFDQMDRVDTTLFCDLIRLYARGQEEEIMDLKLGGIWDNLLPKNKNEALFIVQFLCDGGINKYGLSCAGLTENLLKDIELNLGLATRDEIDEILADENEGEAENLEN
;
A
#
# COMPACT_ATOMS: atom_id res chain seq x y z
N MET A 1 12.40 3.09 -10.19
CA MET A 1 11.01 2.75 -9.82
C MET A 1 10.59 1.61 -10.73
N PHE A 2 10.11 0.51 -10.15
CA PHE A 2 9.75 -0.73 -10.84
C PHE A 2 8.78 -0.46 -12.00
N PHE A 3 9.21 -0.72 -13.25
CA PHE A 3 8.41 -0.39 -14.44
C PHE A 3 7.66 -1.57 -15.06
N ASP A 4 7.79 -2.81 -14.53
CA ASP A 4 7.12 -3.99 -15.09
C ASP A 4 6.64 -5.02 -14.04
N GLY A 5 6.66 -4.67 -12.74
CA GLY A 5 6.29 -5.57 -11.63
C GLY A 5 4.90 -5.33 -11.06
N LYS A 6 4.26 -6.38 -10.52
CA LYS A 6 2.92 -6.32 -9.90
C LYS A 6 2.89 -5.42 -8.64
N GLY A 7 4.03 -5.20 -7.97
CA GLY A 7 4.16 -4.29 -6.82
C GLY A 7 4.33 -2.79 -7.15
N ALA A 8 4.39 -2.41 -8.43
CA ALA A 8 4.64 -1.02 -8.83
C ALA A 8 3.54 -0.04 -8.37
N ALA A 9 2.28 -0.48 -8.41
CA ALA A 9 1.13 0.30 -7.95
C ALA A 9 1.22 0.59 -6.44
N ALA A 10 1.41 -0.46 -5.65
CA ALA A 10 1.58 -0.35 -4.20
C ALA A 10 2.77 0.54 -3.83
N THR A 11 3.91 0.39 -4.52
CA THR A 11 5.10 1.23 -4.32
C THR A 11 4.77 2.71 -4.51
N ALA A 12 4.12 3.08 -5.60
CA ALA A 12 3.78 4.47 -5.91
C ALA A 12 2.84 5.07 -4.86
N ILE A 13 1.88 4.27 -4.42
CA ILE A 13 0.89 4.63 -3.40
C ILE A 13 1.57 4.86 -2.04
N ILE A 14 2.43 3.93 -1.60
CA ILE A 14 3.20 4.04 -0.34
C ILE A 14 4.09 5.29 -0.36
N ILE A 15 4.86 5.50 -1.44
CA ILE A 15 5.74 6.67 -1.55
C ILE A 15 4.93 7.96 -1.50
N THR A 16 3.76 8.00 -2.15
CA THR A 16 2.87 9.15 -2.11
C THR A 16 2.36 9.42 -0.70
N ALA A 17 1.90 8.39 0.02
CA ALA A 17 1.46 8.54 1.40
C ALA A 17 2.60 9.05 2.31
N LEU A 18 3.80 8.47 2.20
CA LEU A 18 4.97 8.89 2.98
C LEU A 18 5.41 10.32 2.67
N ALA A 19 5.35 10.75 1.40
CA ALA A 19 5.67 12.12 0.99
C ALA A 19 4.73 13.16 1.63
N HIS A 20 3.51 12.76 1.98
CA HIS A 20 2.48 13.61 2.58
C HIS A 20 2.22 13.31 4.06
N ALA A 21 3.00 12.44 4.71
CA ALA A 21 2.72 11.91 6.04
C ALA A 21 2.41 12.95 7.13
N LYS A 22 3.00 14.16 7.03
CA LYS A 22 2.75 15.25 8.00
C LYS A 22 1.36 15.89 7.87
N ASP A 23 0.77 15.80 6.68
CA ASP A 23 -0.50 16.43 6.32
C ASP A 23 -1.64 15.41 6.26
N LEU A 24 -1.37 14.12 6.41
CA LEU A 24 -2.36 13.06 6.56
C LEU A 24 -3.01 13.13 7.98
N ASN A 25 -3.65 12.05 8.44
CA ASN A 25 -4.29 11.96 9.77
C ASN A 25 -5.49 12.90 9.95
N LYS A 26 -6.33 13.02 8.92
CA LYS A 26 -7.60 13.76 9.04
C LYS A 26 -8.66 12.97 9.80
N HIS A 27 -8.54 11.65 9.79
CA HIS A 27 -9.38 10.71 10.53
C HIS A 27 -8.51 9.78 11.36
N SER A 28 -9.07 9.36 12.49
CA SER A 28 -8.47 8.41 13.41
C SER A 28 -8.46 6.99 12.83
N ASP A 29 -7.54 6.18 13.34
CA ASP A 29 -7.50 4.74 13.09
C ASP A 29 -8.85 4.03 13.28
N ALA A 30 -9.61 4.40 14.31
CA ALA A 30 -10.90 3.78 14.61
C ALA A 30 -11.97 4.10 13.56
N GLU A 31 -11.97 5.31 13.01
CA GLU A 31 -12.90 5.71 11.94
C GLU A 31 -12.61 4.94 10.66
N TRP A 32 -11.33 4.79 10.30
CA TRP A 32 -10.95 4.00 9.14
C TRP A 32 -11.24 2.51 9.30
N LEU A 33 -10.94 1.95 10.48
CA LEU A 33 -11.25 0.56 10.77
C LEU A 33 -12.77 0.32 10.70
N ALA A 34 -13.57 1.24 11.27
CA ALA A 34 -15.02 1.17 11.19
C ALA A 34 -15.52 1.23 9.74
N LEU A 35 -14.94 2.08 8.88
CA LEU A 35 -15.24 2.06 7.44
C LEU A 35 -14.95 0.67 6.88
N ILE A 36 -13.72 0.16 7.01
CA ILE A 36 -13.26 -1.11 6.42
C ILE A 36 -14.09 -2.32 6.87
N GLU A 37 -14.45 -2.40 8.15
CA GLU A 37 -15.20 -3.52 8.72
C GLU A 37 -16.66 -3.56 8.26
N ASN A 38 -17.27 -2.40 8.00
CA ASN A 38 -18.68 -2.28 7.66
C ASN A 38 -18.95 -2.16 6.15
N ARG A 39 -17.91 -2.24 5.29
CA ARG A 39 -18.06 -2.19 3.83
C ARG A 39 -18.81 -3.40 3.29
N GLU A 40 -19.66 -3.18 2.29
CA GLU A 40 -20.28 -4.26 1.52
C GLU A 40 -19.28 -4.81 0.49
N GLU A 41 -19.21 -6.14 0.35
CA GLU A 41 -18.22 -6.81 -0.52
C GLU A 41 -18.29 -6.44 -2.02
N GLY A 42 -19.40 -5.83 -2.47
CA GLY A 42 -19.63 -5.45 -3.86
C GLY A 42 -19.34 -3.99 -4.20
N VAL A 43 -18.93 -3.17 -3.21
CA VAL A 43 -18.72 -1.72 -3.38
C VAL A 43 -17.31 -1.40 -3.88
N ALA A 44 -16.32 -2.22 -3.53
CA ALA A 44 -14.94 -2.02 -3.97
C ALA A 44 -14.80 -2.14 -5.50
N ALA A 45 -14.14 -1.17 -6.12
CA ALA A 45 -13.92 -1.14 -7.57
C ALA A 45 -12.92 -2.20 -8.07
N PHE A 46 -12.07 -2.72 -7.17
CA PHE A 46 -11.07 -3.73 -7.46
C PHE A 46 -10.77 -4.59 -6.21
N ASP A 47 -10.23 -5.78 -6.42
CA ASP A 47 -9.94 -6.72 -5.35
C ASP A 47 -8.64 -6.40 -4.63
N THR A 48 -7.60 -6.05 -5.38
CA THR A 48 -6.20 -5.92 -4.92
C THR A 48 -5.47 -4.84 -5.71
N PHE A 49 -4.46 -4.18 -5.13
CA PHE A 49 -3.65 -3.15 -5.82
C PHE A 49 -2.97 -3.67 -7.09
N ASP A 50 -2.66 -4.97 -7.17
CA ASP A 50 -2.10 -5.63 -8.37
C ASP A 50 -2.98 -5.50 -9.62
N GLN A 51 -4.29 -5.21 -9.47
CA GLN A 51 -5.23 -5.05 -10.58
C GLN A 51 -5.27 -3.62 -11.13
N MET A 52 -4.68 -2.66 -10.42
CA MET A 52 -4.71 -1.26 -10.81
C MET A 52 -3.76 -1.02 -11.97
N ASP A 53 -4.27 -0.38 -13.03
CA ASP A 53 -3.42 0.07 -14.11
C ASP A 53 -2.70 1.39 -13.73
N ARG A 54 -1.96 1.95 -14.68
CA ARG A 54 -1.24 3.23 -14.49
C ARG A 54 -2.21 4.39 -14.16
N VAL A 55 -3.40 4.41 -14.77
CA VAL A 55 -4.41 5.45 -14.56
C VAL A 55 -5.01 5.31 -13.18
N ASP A 56 -5.45 4.12 -12.80
CA ASP A 56 -6.01 3.83 -11.47
C ASP A 56 -4.99 4.20 -10.38
N THR A 57 -3.73 3.77 -10.55
CA THR A 57 -2.64 4.08 -9.61
C THR A 57 -2.45 5.59 -9.45
N THR A 58 -2.49 6.33 -10.56
CA THR A 58 -2.36 7.79 -10.55
C THR A 58 -3.52 8.44 -9.82
N LEU A 59 -4.76 8.00 -10.08
CA LEU A 59 -5.96 8.52 -9.43
C LEU A 59 -5.94 8.28 -7.92
N PHE A 60 -5.50 7.10 -7.47
CA PHE A 60 -5.39 6.81 -6.04
C PHE A 60 -4.29 7.64 -5.38
N CYS A 61 -3.15 7.86 -6.05
CA CYS A 61 -2.12 8.78 -5.55
C CYS A 61 -2.66 10.23 -5.44
N ASP A 62 -3.45 10.68 -6.40
CA ASP A 62 -4.08 12.00 -6.36
C ASP A 62 -5.14 12.11 -5.27
N LEU A 63 -5.91 11.05 -5.01
CA LEU A 63 -6.83 10.96 -3.87
C LEU A 63 -6.11 11.18 -2.54
N ILE A 64 -4.97 10.53 -2.32
CA ILE A 64 -4.13 10.74 -1.12
C ILE A 64 -3.65 12.19 -1.02
N ARG A 65 -3.23 12.79 -2.14
CA ARG A 65 -2.79 14.20 -2.19
C ARG A 65 -3.92 15.16 -1.83
N LEU A 66 -5.12 14.95 -2.36
CA LEU A 66 -6.29 15.77 -2.08
C LEU A 66 -6.71 15.65 -0.61
N TYR A 67 -6.70 14.43 -0.07
CA TYR A 67 -6.96 14.16 1.33
C TYR A 67 -5.95 14.84 2.26
N ALA A 68 -4.65 14.75 1.95
CA ALA A 68 -3.60 15.45 2.70
C ALA A 68 -3.82 16.97 2.71
N ARG A 69 -4.24 17.54 1.58
CA ARG A 69 -4.55 18.97 1.45
C ARG A 69 -5.87 19.38 2.12
N GLY A 70 -6.69 18.43 2.59
CA GLY A 70 -8.00 18.72 3.16
C GLY A 70 -8.99 19.25 2.13
N GLN A 71 -8.89 18.81 0.87
CA GLN A 71 -9.71 19.28 -0.24
C GLN A 71 -10.84 18.31 -0.54
N GLU A 72 -11.96 18.85 -1.06
CA GLU A 72 -13.19 18.14 -1.44
C GLU A 72 -13.90 17.46 -0.26
N GLU A 73 -15.13 17.89 0.03
CA GLU A 73 -15.93 17.32 1.13
C GLU A 73 -16.11 15.80 0.97
N GLU A 74 -16.28 15.32 -0.26
CA GLU A 74 -16.45 13.89 -0.55
C GLU A 74 -15.21 13.04 -0.23
N ILE A 75 -14.00 13.62 -0.34
CA ILE A 75 -12.73 12.95 0.01
C ILE A 75 -12.49 13.00 1.51
N MET A 76 -12.99 14.05 2.16
CA MET A 76 -12.88 14.24 3.61
C MET A 76 -13.97 13.50 4.39
N ASP A 77 -14.88 12.79 3.73
CA ASP A 77 -16.00 12.09 4.36
C ASP A 77 -15.79 10.56 4.31
N LEU A 78 -15.54 9.94 5.47
CA LEU A 78 -15.46 8.47 5.63
C LEU A 78 -16.82 7.81 5.79
N LYS A 79 -17.74 8.06 4.85
CA LYS A 79 -19.04 7.38 4.81
C LYS A 79 -18.99 6.07 4.05
N LEU A 80 -19.85 5.12 4.47
CA LEU A 80 -20.19 3.95 3.66
C LEU A 80 -20.83 4.40 2.33
N GLY A 81 -20.46 3.74 1.24
CA GLY A 81 -20.77 4.12 -0.14
C GLY A 81 -20.01 5.36 -0.64
N GLY A 82 -19.11 5.94 0.18
CA GLY A 82 -18.29 7.10 -0.17
C GLY A 82 -17.12 6.76 -1.08
N ILE A 83 -16.30 7.76 -1.42
CA ILE A 83 -15.18 7.58 -2.35
C ILE A 83 -14.15 6.56 -1.83
N TRP A 84 -13.86 6.59 -0.53
CA TRP A 84 -12.93 5.65 0.11
C TRP A 84 -13.47 4.23 0.18
N ASP A 85 -14.77 4.05 0.34
CA ASP A 85 -15.41 2.74 0.33
C ASP A 85 -15.21 2.04 -1.03
N ASN A 86 -15.41 2.80 -2.11
CA ASN A 86 -15.26 2.32 -3.48
C ASN A 86 -13.78 2.12 -3.91
N LEU A 87 -12.88 3.00 -3.47
CA LEU A 87 -11.50 3.03 -3.98
C LEU A 87 -10.49 2.26 -3.12
N LEU A 88 -10.84 1.86 -1.89
CA LEU A 88 -10.01 0.92 -1.14
C LEU A 88 -10.23 -0.52 -1.66
N PRO A 89 -9.18 -1.35 -1.76
CA PRO A 89 -9.30 -2.71 -2.28
C PRO A 89 -10.27 -3.56 -1.44
N LYS A 90 -10.90 -4.55 -2.10
CA LYS A 90 -11.73 -5.56 -1.42
C LYS A 90 -10.92 -6.37 -0.42
N ASN A 91 -9.65 -6.67 -0.73
CA ASN A 91 -8.74 -7.33 0.19
C ASN A 91 -8.56 -6.47 1.45
N LYS A 92 -9.10 -6.96 2.58
CA LYS A 92 -9.08 -6.25 3.86
C LYS A 92 -7.67 -5.97 4.36
N ASN A 93 -6.73 -6.89 4.14
CA ASN A 93 -5.36 -6.71 4.61
C ASN A 93 -4.63 -5.62 3.82
N GLU A 94 -4.88 -5.53 2.51
CA GLU A 94 -4.35 -4.43 1.68
C GLU A 94 -4.98 -3.09 2.03
N ALA A 95 -6.29 -3.07 2.30
CA ALA A 95 -6.98 -1.85 2.72
C ALA A 95 -6.43 -1.34 4.07
N LEU A 96 -6.27 -2.23 5.05
CA LEU A 96 -5.65 -1.91 6.34
C LEU A 96 -4.19 -1.46 6.17
N PHE A 97 -3.43 -2.11 5.28
CA PHE A 97 -2.04 -1.77 5.01
C PHE A 97 -1.87 -0.35 4.47
N ILE A 98 -2.74 0.14 3.58
CA ILE A 98 -2.64 1.52 3.13
C ILE A 98 -3.17 2.50 4.18
N VAL A 99 -4.25 2.14 4.87
CA VAL A 99 -4.92 3.01 5.85
C VAL A 99 -4.03 3.38 7.02
N GLN A 100 -3.17 2.47 7.51
CA GLN A 100 -2.23 2.79 8.58
C GLN A 100 -1.29 3.96 8.25
N PHE A 101 -1.08 4.28 6.97
CA PHE A 101 -0.34 5.47 6.53
C PHE A 101 -1.22 6.72 6.45
N LEU A 102 -2.53 6.57 6.24
CA LEU A 102 -3.50 7.66 6.11
C LEU A 102 -4.02 8.15 7.48
N CYS A 103 -3.92 7.31 8.50
CA CYS A 103 -4.28 7.58 9.89
C CYS A 103 -3.03 7.68 10.78
N ASP A 104 -3.24 8.03 12.05
CA ASP A 104 -2.22 8.09 13.10
C ASP A 104 -1.72 6.71 13.56
N GLY A 105 -1.79 5.70 12.68
CA GLY A 105 -1.53 4.31 12.99
C GLY A 105 -0.06 3.95 13.16
N GLY A 106 0.83 4.66 12.49
CA GLY A 106 2.24 4.27 12.40
C GLY A 106 2.44 3.03 11.53
N ILE A 107 3.70 2.65 11.32
CA ILE A 107 4.04 1.52 10.45
C ILE A 107 3.65 0.19 11.13
N ASN A 108 2.92 -0.64 10.39
CA ASN A 108 2.48 -1.99 10.77
C ASN A 108 1.62 -2.06 12.04
N LYS A 109 0.72 -1.09 12.23
CA LYS A 109 -0.17 -1.03 13.40
C LYS A 109 -1.00 -2.30 13.57
N TYR A 110 -1.47 -2.87 12.47
CA TYR A 110 -2.40 -4.00 12.48
C TYR A 110 -1.72 -5.37 12.54
N GLY A 111 -0.40 -5.43 12.74
CA GLY A 111 0.35 -6.69 12.82
C GLY A 111 0.26 -7.51 11.53
N LEU A 112 0.23 -6.83 10.38
CA LEU A 112 0.21 -7.45 9.07
C LEU A 112 1.58 -8.06 8.79
N SER A 113 1.57 -9.35 8.50
CA SER A 113 2.72 -10.06 7.91
C SER A 113 2.56 -10.09 6.39
N CYS A 114 3.65 -10.37 5.69
CA CYS A 114 3.63 -10.51 4.23
C CYS A 114 2.68 -11.62 3.77
N ALA A 115 2.51 -12.68 4.57
CA ALA A 115 1.53 -13.75 4.31
C ALA A 115 0.06 -13.29 4.33
N GLY A 116 -0.22 -12.16 4.98
CA GLY A 116 -1.55 -11.54 4.97
C GLY A 116 -1.78 -10.63 3.76
N LEU A 117 -0.72 -10.22 3.07
CA LEU A 117 -0.79 -9.34 1.90
C LEU A 117 -0.82 -10.20 0.63
N THR A 118 -1.30 -9.64 -0.48
CA THR A 118 -1.16 -10.35 -1.76
C THR A 118 0.30 -10.60 -2.06
N GLU A 119 0.59 -11.78 -2.63
CA GLU A 119 1.94 -12.31 -2.81
C GLU A 119 2.88 -11.35 -3.58
N ASN A 120 2.34 -10.40 -4.36
CA ASN A 120 3.15 -9.44 -5.11
C ASN A 120 3.11 -8.00 -4.57
N LEU A 121 2.33 -7.72 -3.52
CA LEU A 121 2.13 -6.35 -3.05
C LEU A 121 3.44 -5.71 -2.59
N LEU A 122 4.24 -6.46 -1.82
CA LEU A 122 5.45 -5.97 -1.18
C LEU A 122 6.70 -6.79 -1.49
N LYS A 123 6.60 -7.90 -2.23
CA LYS A 123 7.75 -8.77 -2.55
C LYS A 123 8.91 -7.99 -3.18
N ASP A 124 8.60 -6.96 -3.96
CA ASP A 124 9.57 -6.08 -4.64
C ASP A 124 10.13 -4.94 -3.75
N ILE A 125 9.57 -4.73 -2.55
CA ILE A 125 9.82 -3.58 -1.67
C ILE A 125 10.29 -4.00 -0.26
N GLU A 126 9.98 -5.21 0.19
CA GLU A 126 10.22 -5.76 1.53
C GLU A 126 11.66 -5.59 2.02
N LEU A 127 12.63 -5.88 1.13
CA LEU A 127 14.05 -5.76 1.41
C LEU A 127 14.46 -4.31 1.74
N ASN A 128 13.86 -3.33 1.06
CA ASN A 128 14.23 -1.91 1.15
C ASN A 128 13.56 -1.16 2.30
N LEU A 129 12.47 -1.69 2.85
CA LEU A 129 11.73 -1.07 3.97
C LEU A 129 12.04 -1.72 5.33
N GLY A 130 12.96 -2.69 5.39
CA GLY A 130 13.29 -3.40 6.62
C GLY A 130 12.13 -4.26 7.15
N LEU A 131 11.28 -4.74 6.23
CA LEU A 131 10.14 -5.59 6.53
C LEU A 131 10.48 -7.09 6.41
N ALA A 132 11.56 -7.42 5.71
CA ALA A 132 12.09 -8.77 5.60
C ALA A 132 12.75 -9.25 6.90
N THR A 133 12.62 -10.53 7.19
CA THR A 133 13.33 -11.18 8.30
C THR A 133 14.81 -11.37 7.97
N ARG A 134 15.64 -11.60 8.98
CA ARG A 134 17.08 -11.81 8.79
C ARG A 134 17.39 -12.99 7.88
N ASP A 135 16.62 -14.08 8.01
CA ASP A 135 16.82 -15.28 7.22
C ASP A 135 16.47 -15.04 5.73
N GLU A 136 15.41 -14.28 5.46
CA GLU A 136 15.01 -13.87 4.10
C GLU A 136 16.01 -12.90 3.46
N ILE A 137 16.61 -12.01 4.26
CA ILE A 137 17.69 -11.11 3.80
C ILE A 137 18.95 -11.91 3.43
N ASP A 138 19.33 -12.89 4.27
CA ASP A 138 20.51 -13.71 4.04
C ASP A 138 20.36 -14.61 2.78
N GLU A 139 19.16 -15.09 2.47
CA GLU A 139 18.86 -15.86 1.24
C GLU A 139 18.96 -14.99 -0.03
N ILE A 140 18.41 -13.77 0.00
CA ILE A 140 18.50 -12.83 -1.15
C ILE A 140 19.94 -12.36 -1.38
N LEU A 141 20.69 -12.06 -0.32
CA LEU A 141 22.11 -11.69 -0.43
C LEU A 141 22.97 -12.85 -0.96
N ALA A 142 22.56 -14.10 -0.73
CA ALA A 142 23.23 -15.25 -1.34
C ALA A 142 22.99 -15.29 -2.86
N ASP A 143 21.74 -15.09 -3.31
CA ASP A 143 21.37 -15.06 -4.73
C ASP A 143 22.00 -13.88 -5.50
N GLU A 144 22.12 -12.69 -4.89
CA GLU A 144 22.81 -11.53 -5.53
C GLU A 144 24.31 -11.79 -5.73
N ASN A 145 24.96 -12.51 -4.81
CA ASN A 145 26.38 -12.86 -4.93
C ASN A 145 26.65 -13.94 -5.98
N GLU A 146 25.65 -14.74 -6.37
CA GLU A 146 25.78 -15.69 -7.49
C GLU A 146 25.78 -14.98 -8.86
N GLY A 147 25.13 -13.81 -8.97
CA GLY A 147 25.14 -12.97 -10.18
C GLY A 147 26.45 -12.18 -10.42
N GLU A 148 27.22 -11.91 -9.36
CA GLU A 148 28.53 -11.24 -9.49
C GLU A 148 29.66 -12.20 -9.93
N ALA A 149 29.48 -13.51 -9.78
CA ALA A 149 30.46 -14.51 -10.18
C ALA A 149 30.58 -14.70 -11.71
N GLU A 150 29.55 -14.35 -12.49
CA GLU A 150 29.57 -14.51 -13.96
C GLU A 150 30.21 -13.34 -14.73
N ASN A 151 30.59 -12.24 -14.06
CA ASN A 151 31.24 -11.08 -14.72
C ASN A 151 32.78 -11.02 -14.54
N LEU A 152 33.40 -12.09 -14.04
CA LEU A 152 34.86 -12.15 -13.82
C LEU A 152 35.62 -13.15 -14.72
N GLU A 153 34.94 -13.86 -15.63
CA GLU A 153 35.60 -14.68 -16.65
C GLU A 153 35.33 -14.12 -18.06
N ASN A 154 36.43 -13.81 -18.76
CA ASN A 154 36.51 -13.30 -20.13
C ASN A 154 35.84 -14.20 -21.19
#